data_AF-L1MFM6-F1
#
_entry.id   AF-L1MFM6-F1
#
_cell.length_a   1.000
_cell.length_b   1.000
_cell.length_c   1.000
_cell.angle_alpha   90.00
_cell.angle_beta   90.00
_cell.angle_gamma   90.00
#
_symmetry.space_group_name_H-M   'P 1'
#
loop_
_entity.id
_entity.type
_entity.pdbx_description
1 polymer ?
#
loop_
_entity_poly.entity_id
_entity_poly.type
_entity_poly.pdbx_seq_one_letter_code
_entity_poly.pdbx_strand_id
1 'polypeptide(L)'
;MIWQDFEANLFSTIANFTARTVLIIGLPSEHGRTGVPFVQFAGINALYGGNTNLIAEICGENVPKDMAIFTPQQRDELKQLGFTPFEEEILWQQELPWPTTSHIIWNTVRASTLRLRDIGGIESPDLLVYKAWRYPNNGDTEADRDIGDKNLHIPELGIPREREK
;
A
#
# COMPACT_ATOMS: atom_id res chain seq x y z
N MET A 1 -17.69 7.50 0.65
CA MET A 1 -17.17 6.53 1.62
C MET A 1 -16.62 7.29 2.82
N ILE A 2 -16.87 6.86 4.06
CA ILE A 2 -16.21 7.46 5.23
C ILE A 2 -14.90 6.73 5.56
N TRP A 3 -14.01 7.36 6.32
CA TRP A 3 -12.70 6.78 6.67
C TRP A 3 -12.80 5.42 7.37
N GLN A 4 -13.81 5.22 8.22
CA GLN A 4 -14.02 3.93 8.88
C GLN A 4 -14.34 2.79 7.90
N ASP A 5 -15.12 3.06 6.86
CA ASP A 5 -15.41 2.08 5.81
C ASP A 5 -14.14 1.74 5.02
N PHE A 6 -13.35 2.76 4.68
CA PHE A 6 -12.06 2.57 4.01
C PHE A 6 -11.10 1.72 4.85
N GLU A 7 -11.00 1.99 6.15
CA GLU A 7 -10.15 1.24 7.09
C GLU A 7 -10.57 -0.24 7.17
N ALA A 8 -11.87 -0.53 7.25
CA ALA A 8 -12.38 -1.89 7.25
C ALA A 8 -12.12 -2.63 5.93
N ASN A 9 -12.31 -1.94 4.79
CA ASN A 9 -12.03 -2.49 3.46
C ASN A 9 -10.54 -2.76 3.26
N LEU A 10 -9.68 -1.84 3.70
CA LEU A 10 -8.23 -2.00 3.64
C LEU A 10 -7.76 -3.15 4.54
N PHE A 11 -8.31 -3.28 5.75
CA PHE A 11 -8.05 -4.42 6.62
C PHE A 11 -8.37 -5.74 5.91
N SER A 12 -9.57 -5.85 5.34
CA SER A 12 -10.01 -7.05 4.60
C SER A 12 -9.09 -7.35 3.42
N THR A 13 -8.65 -6.31 2.71
CA THR A 13 -7.74 -6.43 1.57
C THR A 13 -6.37 -6.96 2.00
N ILE A 14 -5.79 -6.44 3.07
CA ILE A 14 -4.48 -6.89 3.59
C ILE A 14 -4.58 -8.30 4.19
N ALA A 15 -5.66 -8.61 4.90
CA ALA A 15 -5.88 -9.94 5.48
C ALA A 15 -5.96 -11.06 4.43
N ASN A 16 -6.43 -10.72 3.22
CA ASN A 16 -6.56 -11.63 2.08
C ASN A 16 -5.55 -11.33 0.97
N PHE A 17 -4.44 -10.65 1.29
CA PHE A 17 -3.54 -10.13 0.27
C PHE A 17 -2.86 -11.29 -0.49
N THR A 18 -3.03 -11.29 -1.80
CA THR A 18 -2.58 -12.39 -2.65
C THR A 18 -1.08 -12.28 -2.94
N ALA A 19 -0.38 -13.41 -2.95
CA ALA A 19 1.03 -13.46 -3.35
C ALA A 19 1.26 -12.84 -4.74
N ARG A 20 2.47 -12.30 -4.97
CA ARG A 20 2.92 -11.63 -6.19
C ARG A 20 2.14 -10.36 -6.56
N THR A 21 1.23 -9.92 -5.70
CA THR A 21 0.39 -8.75 -5.93
C THR A 21 1.11 -7.50 -5.44
N VAL A 22 0.99 -6.43 -6.20
CA VAL A 22 1.29 -5.07 -5.76
C VAL A 22 -0.01 -4.28 -5.76
N LEU A 23 -0.23 -3.53 -4.71
CA LEU A 23 -1.33 -2.57 -4.58
C LEU A 23 -0.74 -1.22 -4.19
N ILE A 24 -1.12 -0.17 -4.89
CA ILE A 24 -0.81 1.21 -4.56
C ILE A 24 -2.12 1.99 -4.44
N ILE A 25 -2.29 2.73 -3.36
CA ILE A 25 -3.45 3.58 -3.08
C ILE A 25 -2.95 5.01 -2.88
N GLY A 26 -3.57 5.98 -3.54
CA GLY A 26 -3.21 7.39 -3.40
C GLY A 26 -4.14 8.29 -4.20
N LEU A 27 -3.72 9.53 -4.42
CA LEU A 27 -4.44 10.43 -5.31
C LEU A 27 -4.27 10.01 -6.79
N PRO A 28 -5.21 10.42 -7.67
CA PRO A 28 -5.07 10.21 -9.10
C PRO A 28 -3.75 10.75 -9.64
N SER A 29 -3.12 10.00 -10.54
CA SER A 29 -1.87 10.38 -11.18
C SER A 29 -2.01 11.58 -12.11
N GLU A 30 -0.96 12.39 -12.11
CA GLU A 30 -0.60 13.18 -13.28
C GLU A 30 0.46 12.40 -14.07
N HIS A 31 0.24 12.21 -15.38
CA HIS A 31 1.18 11.54 -16.28
C HIS A 31 1.57 10.09 -15.89
N GLY A 32 0.63 9.32 -15.33
CA GLY A 32 0.76 7.87 -15.16
C GLY A 32 1.49 7.40 -13.89
N ARG A 33 2.01 8.30 -13.04
CA ARG A 33 2.61 7.96 -11.73
C ARG A 33 1.63 8.20 -10.59
N THR A 34 1.42 7.24 -9.68
CA THR A 34 0.49 7.41 -8.54
C THR A 34 0.67 8.76 -7.88
N GLY A 35 -0.43 9.48 -7.69
CA GLY A 35 -0.43 10.76 -7.02
C GLY A 35 0.07 10.61 -5.59
N VAL A 36 0.76 11.64 -5.14
CA VAL A 36 1.21 11.82 -3.76
C VAL A 36 0.11 12.55 -2.99
N PRO A 37 -0.22 12.12 -1.75
CA PRO A 37 0.40 11.04 -1.01
C PRO A 37 -0.11 9.65 -1.43
N PHE A 38 0.72 8.62 -1.21
CA PHE A 38 0.38 7.23 -1.46
C PHE A 38 0.81 6.28 -0.33
N VAL A 39 0.21 5.11 -0.34
CA VAL A 39 0.61 3.92 0.40
C VAL A 39 0.68 2.74 -0.56
N GLN A 40 1.58 1.78 -0.31
CA GLN A 40 1.73 0.61 -1.16
C GLN A 40 1.97 -0.67 -0.37
N PHE A 41 1.56 -1.78 -0.99
CA PHE A 41 1.65 -3.12 -0.44
C PHE A 41 2.23 -4.05 -1.49
N ALA A 42 3.22 -4.84 -1.10
CA ALA A 42 3.79 -5.89 -1.93
C ALA A 42 3.61 -7.24 -1.22
N GLY A 43 2.86 -8.13 -1.87
CA GLY A 43 2.62 -9.47 -1.39
C GLY A 43 3.88 -10.33 -1.47
N ILE A 44 3.83 -11.53 -0.92
CA ILE A 44 4.95 -12.48 -0.95
C ILE A 44 5.37 -12.74 -2.41
N ASN A 45 6.68 -12.73 -2.68
CA ASN A 45 7.27 -12.86 -4.01
C ASN A 45 6.87 -11.78 -5.02
N ALA A 46 6.40 -10.62 -4.57
CA ALA A 46 6.11 -9.48 -5.45
C ALA A 46 7.33 -8.60 -5.73
N LEU A 47 8.35 -8.63 -4.86
CA LEU A 47 9.57 -7.83 -5.00
C LEU A 47 10.73 -8.64 -5.57
N TYR A 48 11.65 -7.94 -6.24
CA TYR A 48 12.87 -8.54 -6.78
C TYR A 48 13.69 -9.16 -5.65
N GLY A 49 14.06 -10.43 -5.78
CA GLY A 49 14.72 -11.20 -4.72
C GLY A 49 13.79 -12.10 -3.90
N GLY A 50 12.47 -12.04 -4.11
CA GLY A 50 11.52 -13.00 -3.53
C GLY A 50 11.26 -12.76 -2.04
N ASN A 51 10.62 -11.64 -1.71
CA ASN A 51 10.24 -11.33 -0.34
C ASN A 51 9.33 -12.41 0.26
N THR A 52 9.69 -12.91 1.45
CA THR A 52 8.92 -13.94 2.18
C THR A 52 7.80 -13.36 3.04
N ASN A 53 7.85 -12.06 3.32
CA ASN A 53 6.88 -11.31 4.09
C ASN A 53 6.11 -10.35 3.18
N LEU A 54 4.90 -9.96 3.59
CA LEU A 54 4.24 -8.82 2.95
C LEU A 54 4.97 -7.53 3.33
N ILE A 55 5.15 -6.62 2.40
CA ILE A 55 5.81 -5.34 2.65
C ILE A 55 4.75 -4.24 2.54
N ALA A 56 4.64 -3.41 3.57
CA ALA A 56 3.81 -2.21 3.55
C ALA A 56 4.72 -0.98 3.58
N GLU A 57 4.46 -0.03 2.69
CA GLU A 57 5.21 1.21 2.59
C GLU A 57 4.27 2.40 2.49
N ILE A 58 4.66 3.49 3.11
CA ILE A 58 3.99 4.78 2.97
C ILE A 58 5.01 5.81 2.46
N CYS A 59 4.55 6.71 1.60
CA CYS A 59 5.42 7.79 1.12
C CYS A 59 5.92 8.66 2.29
N GLY A 60 7.22 8.89 2.34
CA GLY A 60 7.90 9.64 3.38
C GLY A 60 7.98 11.14 3.11
N GLU A 61 8.90 11.80 3.80
CA GLU A 61 9.02 13.26 3.84
C GLU A 61 9.81 13.81 2.66
N ASN A 62 10.72 12.99 2.14
CA ASN A 62 11.67 13.38 1.09
C ASN A 62 11.22 12.96 -0.31
N VAL A 63 9.92 12.71 -0.53
CA VAL A 63 9.41 12.37 -1.86
C VAL A 63 9.43 13.60 -2.78
N PRO A 64 10.19 13.58 -3.89
CA PRO A 64 10.22 14.71 -4.81
C PRO A 64 8.80 14.93 -5.38
N LYS A 65 8.25 16.14 -5.16
CA LYS A 65 6.88 16.62 -5.48
C LYS A 65 5.85 16.59 -4.34
N ASP A 66 6.14 15.99 -3.18
CA ASP A 66 5.30 16.04 -1.97
C ASP A 66 6.16 16.06 -0.72
N MET A 67 6.89 17.16 -0.56
CA MET A 67 7.65 17.41 0.67
C MET A 67 6.67 17.72 1.80
N ALA A 68 6.12 16.67 2.41
CA ALA A 68 5.32 16.75 3.61
C ALA A 68 6.26 16.78 4.82
N ILE A 69 6.13 17.78 5.68
CA ILE A 69 6.87 17.85 6.94
C ILE A 69 6.11 17.04 7.98
N PHE A 70 6.64 15.89 8.39
CA PHE A 70 6.01 15.14 9.47
C PHE A 70 6.32 15.83 10.79
N THR A 71 5.37 15.87 11.71
CA THR A 71 5.65 16.34 13.07
C THR A 71 6.42 15.26 13.85
N PRO A 72 7.15 15.62 14.93
CA PRO A 72 7.77 14.61 15.79
C PRO A 72 6.77 13.57 16.30
N GLN A 73 5.56 14.02 16.68
CA GLN A 73 4.48 13.14 17.12
C GLN A 73 4.06 12.14 16.04
N GLN A 74 3.93 12.57 14.77
CA GLN A 74 3.57 11.67 13.66
C GLN A 74 4.66 10.63 13.39
N ARG A 75 5.94 11.01 13.48
CA ARG A 75 7.06 10.07 13.37
C ARG A 75 7.04 9.03 14.49
N ASP A 76 6.79 9.48 15.72
CA ASP A 76 6.70 8.58 16.87
C ASP A 76 5.50 7.64 16.77
N GLU A 77 4.34 8.12 16.30
CA GLU A 77 3.17 7.28 16.03
C GLU A 77 3.48 6.21 14.96
N LEU A 78 4.15 6.58 13.85
CA LEU A 78 4.57 5.61 12.83
C LEU A 78 5.52 4.53 13.37
N LYS A 79 6.50 4.92 14.20
CA LYS A 79 7.40 3.97 14.87
C LYS A 79 6.65 3.02 15.80
N GLN A 80 5.69 3.53 16.58
CA GLN A 80 4.85 2.72 17.45
C GLN A 80 3.97 1.75 16.66
N LEU A 81 3.56 2.12 15.45
CA LEU A 81 2.82 1.28 14.51
C LEU A 81 3.71 0.28 13.75
N GLY A 82 5.01 0.26 14.02
CA GLY A 82 5.97 -0.71 13.45
C GLY A 82 6.65 -0.25 12.16
N PHE A 83 6.48 1.00 11.73
CA PHE A 83 7.14 1.53 10.55
C PHE A 83 8.50 2.16 10.89
N THR A 84 9.48 1.95 10.01
CA THR A 84 10.79 2.60 10.09
C THR A 84 11.10 3.38 8.82
N PRO A 85 11.84 4.50 8.89
CA PRO A 85 12.29 5.21 7.70
C PRO A 85 13.14 4.30 6.81
N PHE A 86 12.97 4.43 5.48
CA PHE A 86 13.64 3.65 4.46
C PHE A 86 14.05 4.57 3.30
N GLU A 87 15.12 4.20 2.58
CA GLU A 87 15.67 4.97 1.44
C GLU A 87 15.76 6.48 1.72
N GLU A 88 16.59 6.88 2.69
CA GLU A 88 16.77 8.31 3.04
C GLU A 88 15.46 9.04 3.38
N GLU A 89 14.51 8.32 3.99
CA GLU A 89 13.20 8.83 4.40
C GLU A 89 12.27 9.21 3.22
N ILE A 90 12.57 8.69 2.02
CA ILE A 90 11.65 8.70 0.87
C ILE A 90 10.44 7.81 1.17
N LEU A 91 10.63 6.76 1.99
CA LEU A 91 9.59 5.84 2.40
C LEU A 91 9.64 5.60 3.91
N TRP A 92 8.52 5.18 4.47
CA TRP A 92 8.48 4.43 5.71
C TRP A 92 7.99 3.03 5.40
N GLN A 93 8.68 2.02 5.91
CA GLN A 93 8.44 0.62 5.58
C GLN A 93 8.13 -0.20 6.84
N GLN A 94 7.28 -1.20 6.70
CA GLN A 94 7.08 -2.26 7.67
C GLN A 94 7.03 -3.61 6.93
N GLU A 95 7.77 -4.60 7.44
CA GLU A 95 7.57 -5.99 7.05
C GLU A 95 6.45 -6.61 7.90
N LEU A 96 5.51 -7.27 7.23
CA LEU A 96 4.40 -7.98 7.84
C LEU A 96 4.70 -9.49 7.74
N PRO A 97 5.05 -10.16 8.86
CA PRO A 97 5.31 -11.59 8.87
C PRO A 97 4.12 -12.36 8.29
N TRP A 98 4.38 -13.47 7.59
CA TRP A 98 3.32 -14.31 7.05
C TRP A 98 3.18 -15.64 7.80
N PRO A 99 1.97 -16.03 8.27
CA PRO A 99 0.72 -15.27 8.19
C PRO A 99 0.71 -14.04 9.11
N THR A 100 0.14 -12.93 8.64
CA THR A 100 0.11 -11.68 9.41
C THR A 100 -1.02 -11.70 10.43
N THR A 101 -0.69 -11.38 11.68
CA THR A 101 -1.69 -11.30 12.75
C THR A 101 -2.55 -10.04 12.62
N SER A 102 -3.82 -10.11 13.02
CA SER A 102 -4.77 -9.01 12.86
C SER A 102 -4.33 -7.69 13.51
N HIS A 103 -3.58 -7.74 14.61
CA HIS A 103 -3.08 -6.53 15.27
C HIS A 103 -2.06 -5.77 14.40
N ILE A 104 -1.18 -6.50 13.70
CA ILE A 104 -0.22 -5.91 12.77
C ILE A 104 -0.97 -5.30 11.58
N ILE A 105 -1.98 -6.01 11.05
CA ILE A 105 -2.80 -5.49 9.95
C ILE A 105 -3.49 -4.19 10.38
N TRP A 106 -4.08 -4.12 11.57
CA TRP A 106 -4.68 -2.89 12.08
C TRP A 106 -3.67 -1.75 12.26
N ASN A 107 -2.45 -2.05 12.73
CA ASN A 107 -1.39 -1.04 12.80
C ASN A 107 -1.03 -0.51 11.40
N THR A 108 -0.95 -1.39 10.40
CA THR A 108 -0.70 -1.03 9.01
C THR A 108 -1.84 -0.17 8.43
N VAL A 109 -3.10 -0.52 8.69
CA VAL A 109 -4.27 0.29 8.30
C VAL A 109 -4.20 1.67 8.96
N ARG A 110 -3.91 1.73 10.27
CA ARG A 110 -3.80 3.00 11.01
C ARG A 110 -2.69 3.88 10.46
N ALA A 111 -1.52 3.33 10.14
CA ALA A 111 -0.42 4.06 9.53
C ALA A 111 -0.79 4.55 8.11
N SER A 112 -1.53 3.75 7.36
CA SER A 112 -2.02 4.13 6.04
C SER A 112 -2.98 5.32 6.11
N THR A 113 -3.95 5.29 7.03
CA THR A 113 -4.85 6.42 7.27
C THR A 113 -4.10 7.64 7.80
N LEU A 114 -3.15 7.47 8.73
CA LEU A 114 -2.31 8.56 9.22
C LEU A 114 -1.60 9.26 8.05
N ARG A 115 -1.04 8.50 7.10
CA ARG A 115 -0.38 9.10 5.95
C ARG A 115 -1.33 9.82 5.00
N LEU A 116 -2.45 9.18 4.64
CA LEU A 116 -3.36 9.70 3.62
C LEU A 116 -4.22 10.86 4.16
N ARG A 117 -4.80 10.69 5.35
CA ARG A 117 -5.74 11.64 5.96
C ARG A 117 -5.04 12.71 6.78
N ASP A 118 -4.29 12.28 7.80
CA ASP A 118 -3.85 13.16 8.87
C ASP A 118 -2.59 13.96 8.47
N ILE A 119 -1.67 13.33 7.74
CA ILE A 119 -0.47 13.98 7.18
C ILE A 119 -0.76 14.53 5.77
N GLY A 120 -1.43 13.72 4.95
CA GLY A 120 -1.70 14.02 3.54
C GLY A 120 -2.84 15.00 3.31
N GLY A 121 -3.65 15.29 4.33
CA GLY A 121 -4.75 16.24 4.25
C GLY A 121 -5.89 15.82 3.31
N ILE A 122 -5.97 14.54 2.93
CA ILE A 122 -7.07 14.06 2.09
C ILE A 122 -8.36 14.09 2.89
N GLU A 123 -9.34 14.88 2.42
CA GLU A 123 -10.59 15.10 3.16
C GLU A 123 -11.50 13.86 3.17
N SER A 124 -11.52 13.11 2.06
CA SER A 124 -12.40 11.94 1.88
C SER A 124 -11.70 10.80 1.13
N PRO A 125 -11.92 9.54 1.53
CA PRO A 125 -11.50 8.36 0.74
C PRO A 125 -12.04 8.35 -0.69
N ASP A 126 -13.15 9.04 -0.98
CA ASP A 126 -13.71 9.13 -2.33
C ASP A 126 -12.78 9.82 -3.34
N LEU A 127 -11.76 10.55 -2.85
CA LEU A 127 -10.73 11.16 -3.68
C LEU A 127 -9.61 10.19 -4.05
N LEU A 128 -9.54 9.02 -3.41
CA LEU A 128 -8.50 8.03 -3.63
C LEU A 128 -8.80 7.18 -4.86
N VAL A 129 -7.73 6.73 -5.52
CA VAL A 129 -7.74 5.67 -6.51
C VAL A 129 -6.74 4.59 -6.14
N TYR A 130 -6.88 3.41 -6.73
CA TYR A 130 -5.87 2.36 -6.62
C TYR A 130 -5.33 1.89 -7.96
N LYS A 131 -4.08 1.43 -7.94
CA LYS A 131 -3.45 0.61 -8.96
C LYS A 131 -3.11 -0.73 -8.36
N ALA A 132 -3.40 -1.81 -9.07
CA ALA A 132 -3.00 -3.14 -8.64
C ALA A 132 -2.63 -4.02 -9.83
N TRP A 133 -1.65 -4.88 -9.62
CA TRP A 133 -1.23 -5.90 -10.56
C TRP A 133 -0.64 -7.10 -9.81
N ARG A 134 -0.57 -8.24 -10.49
CA ARG A 134 -0.01 -9.48 -9.97
C ARG A 134 1.04 -10.01 -10.94
N TYR A 135 2.26 -10.20 -10.47
CA TYR A 135 3.34 -10.70 -11.32
C TYR A 135 3.11 -12.14 -11.75
N PRO A 136 3.60 -12.54 -12.94
CA PRO A 136 3.55 -13.94 -13.36
C PRO A 136 4.37 -14.84 -12.43
N ASN A 137 4.03 -16.13 -12.42
CA ASN A 137 4.86 -17.19 -11.86
C ASN A 137 5.36 -18.06 -13.01
N ASN A 138 6.68 -18.15 -13.18
CA ASN A 138 7.30 -19.02 -14.17
C ASN A 138 7.59 -20.38 -13.54
N GLY A 139 6.52 -21.06 -13.09
CA GLY A 139 6.65 -22.39 -12.49
C GLY A 139 7.36 -23.38 -13.42
N ASP A 140 8.01 -24.37 -12.82
CA ASP A 140 8.79 -25.39 -13.55
C ASP A 140 7.92 -26.25 -14.47
N THR A 141 6.62 -26.38 -14.14
CA THR A 141 5.64 -27.08 -14.95
C THR A 141 4.60 -26.12 -15.54
N GLU A 142 3.95 -26.50 -16.65
CA GLU A 142 2.86 -25.70 -17.23
C GLU A 142 1.67 -25.52 -16.28
N ALA A 143 1.43 -26.47 -15.38
CA ALA A 143 0.37 -26.36 -14.37
C ALA A 143 0.68 -25.32 -13.29
N ASP A 144 1.97 -25.06 -13.04
CA ASP A 144 2.44 -24.07 -12.05
C ASP A 144 2.66 -22.69 -12.68
N ARG A 145 2.55 -22.59 -14.01
CA ARG A 145 2.66 -21.32 -14.74
C ARG A 145 1.41 -20.49 -14.52
N ASP A 146 1.66 -19.24 -14.19
CA ASP A 146 0.61 -18.25 -13.99
C ASP A 146 1.04 -16.97 -14.69
N ILE A 147 0.24 -16.50 -15.63
CA ILE A 147 0.56 -15.30 -16.43
C ILE A 147 0.48 -13.99 -15.62
N GLY A 148 -0.03 -14.05 -14.39
CA GLY A 148 -0.29 -12.87 -13.56
C GLY A 148 -1.53 -12.11 -14.00
N ASP A 149 -1.66 -10.87 -13.54
CA ASP A 149 -2.72 -9.95 -13.97
C ASP A 149 -2.19 -8.51 -13.94
N LYS A 150 -2.08 -7.86 -15.10
CA LYS A 150 -1.59 -6.48 -15.19
C LYS A 150 -2.63 -5.44 -14.75
N ASN A 151 -3.90 -5.84 -14.69
CA ASN A 151 -5.03 -4.96 -14.42
C ASN A 151 -5.92 -5.50 -13.30
N LEU A 152 -5.27 -5.95 -12.21
CA LEU A 152 -5.96 -6.61 -11.11
C LEU A 152 -7.07 -5.74 -10.54
N HIS A 153 -8.27 -6.30 -10.47
CA HIS A 153 -9.45 -5.65 -9.91
C HIS A 153 -9.67 -6.10 -8.46
N ILE A 154 -9.77 -5.13 -7.56
CA ILE A 154 -10.01 -5.31 -6.11
C ILE A 154 -11.25 -4.50 -5.74
N PRO A 155 -12.47 -4.99 -6.01
CA PRO A 155 -13.70 -4.26 -5.69
C PRO A 155 -13.91 -4.09 -4.18
N GLU A 156 -13.34 -4.98 -3.36
CA GLU A 156 -13.47 -4.99 -1.90
C GLU A 156 -12.88 -3.73 -1.25
N LEU A 157 -11.97 -3.04 -1.93
CA LEU A 157 -11.38 -1.80 -1.43
C LEU A 157 -12.41 -0.64 -1.44
N GLY A 158 -13.44 -0.73 -2.29
CA GLY A 158 -14.55 0.21 -2.40
C GLY A 158 -14.18 1.61 -2.91
N ILE A 159 -12.94 1.82 -3.36
CA ILE A 159 -12.49 3.01 -4.10
C ILE A 159 -12.24 2.64 -5.57
N PRO A 160 -12.32 3.60 -6.52
CA PRO A 160 -12.16 3.30 -7.93
C PRO A 160 -10.72 2.90 -8.29
N ARG A 161 -10.59 1.99 -9.26
CA ARG A 161 -9.30 1.72 -9.92
C ARG A 161 -8.91 2.91 -10.78
N GLU A 162 -7.65 3.27 -10.75
CA GLU A 162 -7.11 4.29 -11.63
C GLU A 162 -7.22 3.88 -13.11
N ARG A 163 -7.71 4.80 -13.94
CA ARG A 163 -7.82 4.61 -15.39
C ARG A 163 -6.53 5.12 -16.04
N GLU A 164 -5.92 4.29 -16.89
CA GLU A 164 -4.86 4.77 -17.79
C GLU A 164 -5.49 5.79 -18.76
N LYS A 165 -4.86 6.97 -18.88
CA LYS A 165 -5.26 8.02 -19.83
C LYS A 165 -4.64 7.77 -21.20
#